data_AF-A0A1V5B3Z0-F1
#
_entry.id   AF-A0A1V5B3Z0-F1
#
_cell.length_a   1.000
_cell.length_b   1.000
_cell.length_c   1.000
_cell.angle_alpha   90.00
_cell.angle_beta   90.00
_cell.angle_gamma   90.00
#
_symmetry.space_group_name_H-M   'P 1'
#
loop_
_entity.id
_entity.type
_entity.pdbx_description
1 polymer ?
#
loop_
_entity_poly.entity_id
_entity_poly.type
_entity_poly.pdbx_seq_one_letter_code
_entity_poly.pdbx_strand_id
1 'polypeptide(L)'
;MNRLEQKSRALLVNERRLEPVSVERNMVGFCSRCGSALLSLAYHRTDEGWLVSAECEKEHPTLMAYDDEWAWLGDQELQIYEETGAVQAIPREQLEAVFTPAEIRDMLAYERGEGYTRQNLYRAKAKFEKFEKLFGVRIRL
;
A
#
# COMPACT_ATOMS: atom_id res chain seq x y z
N MET A 1 9.97 -11.60 4.13
CA MET A 1 9.67 -10.36 4.89
C MET A 1 8.23 -9.96 4.58
N ASN A 2 7.41 -9.74 5.59
CA ASN A 2 5.98 -9.44 5.41
C ASN A 2 5.80 -7.98 4.98
N ARG A 3 4.85 -7.73 4.07
CA ARG A 3 4.64 -6.40 3.50
C ARG A 3 3.17 -6.02 3.50
N LEU A 4 2.83 -4.83 3.99
CA LEU A 4 1.47 -4.28 3.96
C LEU A 4 1.38 -3.15 2.92
N GLU A 5 0.45 -3.27 1.98
CA GLU A 5 0.12 -2.18 1.06
C GLU A 5 -0.50 -1.01 1.83
N GLN A 6 0.05 0.20 1.67
CA GLN A 6 -0.35 1.36 2.49
C GLN A 6 -1.84 1.75 2.32
N LYS A 7 -2.45 1.54 1.15
CA LYS A 7 -3.85 1.95 0.90
C LYS A 7 -4.85 0.81 1.04
N SER A 8 -4.69 -0.24 0.24
CA SER A 8 -5.58 -1.41 0.27
C SER A 8 -5.51 -2.15 1.60
N ARG A 9 -4.40 -2.00 2.33
CA ARG A 9 -4.05 -2.82 3.50
C ARG A 9 -4.01 -4.31 3.18
N ALA A 10 -3.81 -4.67 1.90
CA ALA A 10 -3.52 -6.04 1.53
C ALA A 10 -2.14 -6.43 2.09
N LEU A 11 -2.09 -7.62 2.68
CA LEU A 11 -0.89 -8.16 3.32
C LEU A 11 -0.26 -9.20 2.39
N LEU A 12 1.02 -9.03 2.08
CA LEU A 12 1.84 -10.06 1.45
C LEU A 12 2.64 -10.82 2.51
N VAL A 13 2.30 -12.09 2.69
CA VAL A 13 2.96 -13.04 3.58
C VAL A 13 3.20 -14.34 2.80
N ASN A 14 4.42 -14.86 2.81
CA ASN A 14 4.79 -16.10 2.10
C ASN A 14 4.30 -16.16 0.65
N GLU A 15 4.48 -15.07 -0.11
CA GLU A 15 4.02 -14.91 -1.51
C GLU A 15 2.50 -14.94 -1.72
N ARG A 16 1.71 -15.08 -0.64
CA ARG A 16 0.26 -14.97 -0.67
C ARG A 16 -0.15 -13.54 -0.37
N ARG A 17 -1.07 -13.01 -1.17
CA ARG A 17 -1.74 -11.73 -0.93
C ARG A 17 -3.04 -12.00 -0.18
N LEU A 18 -3.19 -11.42 1.00
CA LEU A 18 -4.37 -11.52 1.84
C LEU A 18 -5.08 -10.17 1.85
N GLU A 19 -6.34 -10.17 1.44
CA GLU A 19 -7.20 -9.00 1.57
C GLU A 19 -7.62 -8.81 3.03
N PRO A 20 -7.76 -7.56 3.51
CA PRO A 20 -8.17 -7.30 4.88
C PRO A 20 -9.63 -7.73 5.08
N VAL A 21 -9.89 -8.45 6.18
CA VAL A 21 -11.24 -8.75 6.67
C VAL A 21 -11.84 -7.52 7.34
N SER A 22 -11.01 -6.73 8.02
CA SER A 22 -11.39 -5.47 8.66
C SER A 22 -10.24 -4.48 8.64
N VAL A 23 -10.55 -3.18 8.60
CA VAL A 23 -9.62 -2.04 8.70
C VAL A 23 -9.94 -1.16 9.92
N GLU A 24 -10.64 -1.73 10.90
CA GLU A 24 -10.96 -1.02 12.14
C GLU A 24 -9.68 -0.63 12.90
N ARG A 25 -9.69 0.60 13.44
CA ARG A 25 -8.58 1.19 14.19
C ARG A 25 -8.88 1.11 15.69
N ASN A 26 -8.24 0.18 16.39
CA ASN A 26 -8.33 0.04 17.84
C ASN A 26 -6.97 -0.31 18.44
N MET A 27 -6.84 -0.10 19.75
CA MET A 27 -5.66 -0.54 20.48
C MET A 27 -5.61 -2.07 20.48
N VAL A 28 -4.46 -2.64 20.10
CA VAL A 28 -4.24 -4.09 20.03
C VAL A 28 -3.07 -4.59 20.88
N GLY A 29 -2.33 -3.67 21.51
CA GLY A 29 -1.22 -4.00 22.39
C GLY A 29 -0.24 -2.86 22.55
N PHE A 30 1.01 -3.20 22.88
CA PHE A 30 2.10 -2.26 23.06
C PHE A 30 3.27 -2.61 22.16
N CYS A 31 3.93 -1.60 21.60
CA CYS A 31 5.08 -1.79 20.74
C CYS A 31 6.28 -2.29 21.55
N SER A 32 6.84 -3.43 21.17
CA SER A 32 8.02 -4.01 21.82
C SER A 32 9.28 -3.13 21.73
N ARG A 33 9.32 -2.16 20.79
CA ARG A 33 10.46 -1.24 20.60
C ARG A 33 10.38 0.02 21.44
N CYS A 34 9.19 0.60 21.61
CA CYS A 34 9.04 1.92 22.27
C CYS A 34 8.03 1.96 23.40
N GLY A 35 7.29 0.88 23.66
CA GLY A 35 6.29 0.78 24.72
C GLY A 35 4.99 1.55 24.47
N SER A 36 4.90 2.36 23.41
CA SER A 36 3.66 3.06 23.05
C SER A 36 2.57 2.10 22.58
N ALA A 37 1.31 2.51 22.68
CA ALA A 37 0.18 1.73 22.20
C ALA A 37 0.29 1.42 20.69
N LEU A 38 -0.02 0.18 20.31
CA LEU A 38 -0.20 -0.25 18.93
C LEU A 38 -1.65 -0.09 18.52
N LEU A 39 -1.88 0.56 17.38
CA LEU A 39 -3.19 0.68 16.76
C LEU A 39 -3.26 -0.23 15.52
N SER A 40 -4.28 -1.09 15.46
CA SER A 40 -4.53 -1.98 14.31
C SER A 40 -4.67 -1.20 13.02
N LEU A 41 -3.96 -1.59 11.97
CA LEU A 41 -4.09 -1.08 10.60
C LEU A 41 -5.09 -1.93 9.79
N ALA A 42 -5.03 -3.25 9.95
CA ALA A 42 -5.91 -4.21 9.31
C ALA A 42 -5.80 -5.61 9.92
N TYR A 43 -6.87 -6.37 9.77
CA TYR A 43 -7.03 -7.76 10.21
C TYR A 43 -7.13 -8.67 8.99
N HIS A 44 -6.41 -9.79 9.00
CA HIS A 44 -6.35 -10.76 7.91
C HIS A 44 -6.60 -12.16 8.45
N ARG A 45 -7.40 -12.94 7.73
CA ARG A 45 -7.68 -14.34 8.06
C ARG A 45 -6.71 -15.25 7.30
N THR A 46 -6.22 -16.27 7.98
CA THR A 46 -5.41 -17.35 7.40
C THR A 46 -6.00 -18.71 7.80
N ASP A 47 -5.44 -19.79 7.25
CA ASP A 47 -5.78 -21.15 7.65
C ASP A 47 -5.30 -21.48 9.08
N GLU A 48 -4.33 -20.71 9.61
CA GLU A 48 -3.69 -20.93 10.91
C GLU A 48 -4.21 -20.00 12.03
N GLY A 49 -5.13 -19.08 11.69
CA GLY A 49 -5.62 -18.07 12.62
C GLY A 49 -5.71 -16.68 12.01
N TRP A 50 -5.36 -15.68 12.82
CA TRP A 50 -5.44 -14.26 12.48
C TRP A 50 -4.07 -13.60 12.40
N LEU A 51 -3.94 -12.70 11.45
CA LEU A 51 -2.83 -11.77 11.37
C LEU A 51 -3.36 -10.36 11.54
N VAL A 52 -2.74 -9.56 12.41
CA VAL A 52 -3.11 -8.18 12.67
C VAL A 52 -1.92 -7.30 12.39
N SER A 53 -2.02 -6.49 11.34
CA SER A 53 -1.06 -5.43 11.10
C SER A 53 -1.34 -4.27 12.05
N ALA A 54 -0.32 -3.71 12.68
CA ALA A 54 -0.46 -2.61 13.62
C ALA A 54 0.74 -1.68 13.56
N GLU A 55 0.56 -0.46 14.06
CA GLU A 55 1.61 0.54 14.11
C GLU A 55 1.42 1.42 15.35
N CYS A 56 2.54 1.81 15.96
CA CYS A 56 2.54 2.77 17.07
C CYS A 56 2.75 4.20 16.57
N GLU A 57 2.54 5.19 17.44
CA GLU A 57 2.76 6.61 17.13
C GLU A 57 4.16 6.98 16.60
N LYS A 58 5.16 6.12 16.82
CA LYS A 58 6.53 6.29 16.31
C LYS A 58 6.80 5.57 14.97
N GLU A 59 5.74 5.17 14.26
CA GLU A 59 5.83 4.53 12.94
C GLU A 59 6.70 3.26 12.95
N HIS A 60 6.47 2.39 13.93
CA HIS A 60 7.03 1.04 13.97
C HIS A 60 5.93 0.03 13.57
N PRO A 61 5.92 -0.44 12.32
CA PRO A 61 4.96 -1.45 11.89
C PRO A 61 5.31 -2.81 12.47
N THR A 62 4.28 -3.52 12.95
CA THR A 62 4.37 -4.89 13.47
C THR A 62 3.25 -5.72 12.88
N LEU A 63 3.52 -6.99 12.62
CA LEU A 63 2.50 -7.98 12.29
C LEU A 63 2.33 -8.94 13.46
N MET A 64 1.17 -8.96 14.09
CA MET A 64 0.87 -9.80 15.24
C MET A 64 0.11 -11.04 14.78
N ALA A 65 0.54 -12.22 15.21
CA ALA A 65 -0.11 -13.49 14.90
C ALA A 65 -0.93 -13.97 16.10
N TYR A 66 -2.12 -14.49 15.81
CA TYR A 66 -3.02 -15.08 16.78
C TYR A 66 -3.62 -16.37 16.23
N ASP A 67 -3.99 -17.30 17.09
CA ASP A 67 -4.80 -18.45 16.71
C ASP A 67 -6.29 -18.06 16.53
N ASP A 68 -7.14 -19.06 16.30
CA ASP A 68 -8.59 -18.89 16.12
C ASP A 68 -9.33 -18.37 17.36
N GLU A 69 -8.75 -18.56 18.54
CA GLU A 69 -9.30 -18.13 19.83
C GLU A 69 -8.74 -16.77 20.27
N TRP A 70 -7.99 -16.08 19.40
CA TRP A 70 -7.28 -14.83 19.68
C TRP A 70 -6.17 -14.96 20.73
N ALA A 71 -5.63 -16.15 20.94
CA ALA A 71 -4.41 -16.31 21.73
C ALA A 71 -3.20 -15.83 20.90
N TRP A 72 -2.36 -14.98 21.51
CA TRP A 72 -1.18 -14.42 20.84
C TRP A 72 -0.11 -15.49 20.61
N LEU A 73 0.35 -15.60 19.36
CA LEU A 73 1.36 -16.56 18.93
C LEU A 73 2.73 -15.93 18.70
N GLY A 74 2.79 -14.61 18.56
CA GLY A 74 4.04 -13.87 18.38
C GLY A 74 3.93 -12.66 17.47
N ASP A 75 4.96 -11.82 17.50
CA ASP A 75 5.11 -10.66 16.63
C ASP A 75 6.12 -10.98 15.51
N GLN A 76 5.84 -10.48 14.32
CA GLN A 76 6.68 -10.60 13.14
C GLN A 76 7.00 -9.22 12.57
N GLU A 77 8.12 -9.13 11.86
CA GLU A 77 8.48 -7.91 11.15
C GLU A 77 7.48 -7.60 10.03
N LEU A 78 7.13 -6.32 9.93
CA LEU A 78 6.25 -5.81 8.89
C LEU A 78 6.89 -4.59 8.24
N GLN A 79 6.82 -4.52 6.92
CA GLN A 79 7.16 -3.32 6.18
C GLN A 79 5.89 -2.78 5.52
N ILE A 80 5.59 -1.50 5.74
CA ILE A 80 4.57 -0.81 4.95
C ILE A 80 5.23 -0.35 3.65
N TYR A 81 4.57 -0.60 2.52
CA TYR A 81 5.06 -0.16 1.22
C TYR A 81 3.97 0.55 0.42
N GLU A 82 4.43 1.52 -0.37
CA GLU A 82 3.65 2.13 -1.45
C GLU A 82 3.92 1.33 -2.72
N GLU A 83 2.87 0.91 -3.43
CA GLU A 83 3.06 0.36 -4.77
C GLU A 83 3.43 1.53 -5.70
N THR A 84 4.71 1.62 -6.03
CA THR A 84 5.20 2.61 -6.98
C THR A 84 5.39 1.95 -8.33
N GLY A 85 4.61 2.38 -9.32
CA GLY A 85 4.65 1.85 -10.68
C GLY A 85 5.37 2.79 -11.64
N ALA A 86 6.20 2.22 -12.51
CA ALA A 86 6.52 2.85 -13.79
C ALA A 86 5.21 3.03 -14.57
N VAL A 87 5.05 4.13 -15.31
CA VAL A 87 3.82 4.43 -16.07
C VAL A 87 3.48 3.28 -17.01
N GLN A 88 4.48 2.67 -17.64
CA GLN A 88 4.29 1.52 -18.53
C GLN A 88 3.75 0.24 -17.85
N ALA A 89 3.93 0.10 -16.53
CA ALA A 89 3.49 -1.07 -15.77
C ALA A 89 2.06 -0.94 -15.24
N ILE A 90 1.47 0.25 -15.32
CA ILE A 90 0.12 0.54 -14.83
C ILE A 90 -0.89 0.11 -15.91
N PRO A 91 -1.97 -0.62 -15.55
CA PRO A 91 -3.03 -0.96 -16.49
C PRO A 91 -3.59 0.26 -17.20
N ARG A 92 -3.78 0.14 -18.52
CA ARG A 92 -4.20 1.23 -19.41
C ARG A 92 -5.50 1.88 -18.93
N GLU A 93 -6.44 1.06 -18.50
CA GLU A 93 -7.78 1.45 -18.06
C GLU A 93 -7.72 2.34 -16.79
N GLN A 94 -6.77 2.07 -15.88
CA GLN A 94 -6.57 2.92 -14.70
C GLN A 94 -6.06 4.30 -15.11
N LEU A 95 -5.07 4.35 -16.03
CA LEU A 95 -4.53 5.61 -16.54
C LEU A 95 -5.63 6.44 -17.23
N GLU A 96 -6.42 5.81 -18.10
CA GLU A 96 -7.47 6.48 -18.88
C GLU A 96 -8.63 7.00 -18.02
N ALA A 97 -8.83 6.45 -16.81
CA ALA A 97 -9.81 6.96 -15.86
C ALA A 97 -9.49 8.37 -15.29
N VAL A 98 -8.22 8.80 -15.36
CA VAL A 98 -7.76 10.06 -14.74
C VAL A 98 -7.05 10.98 -15.75
N PHE A 99 -6.30 10.40 -16.67
CA PHE A 99 -5.46 11.11 -17.62
C PHE A 99 -6.07 11.08 -19.02
N THR A 100 -5.86 12.16 -19.76
CA THR A 100 -6.21 12.21 -21.18
C THR A 100 -5.22 11.39 -22.02
N PRO A 101 -5.58 10.93 -23.22
CA PRO A 101 -4.65 10.22 -24.10
C PRO A 101 -3.35 10.98 -24.38
N ALA A 102 -3.40 12.32 -24.47
CA ALA A 102 -2.22 13.15 -24.69
C ALA A 102 -1.29 13.19 -23.46
N GLU A 103 -1.86 13.22 -22.25
CA GLU A 103 -1.12 13.15 -20.99
C GLU A 103 -0.45 11.77 -20.83
N ILE A 104 -1.18 10.68 -21.09
CA ILE A 104 -0.64 9.31 -21.02
C ILE A 104 0.52 9.13 -21.98
N ARG A 105 0.36 9.54 -23.24
CA ARG A 105 1.41 9.47 -24.25
C ARG A 105 2.67 10.21 -23.79
N ASP A 106 2.53 11.42 -23.27
CA ASP A 106 3.67 12.26 -22.92
C ASP A 106 4.34 11.82 -21.59
N MET A 107 3.57 11.23 -20.66
CA MET A 107 4.13 10.52 -19.50
C MET A 107 5.00 9.33 -19.93
N LEU A 108 4.49 8.49 -20.84
CA LEU A 108 5.20 7.35 -21.38
C LEU A 108 6.45 7.75 -22.20
N ALA A 109 6.34 8.82 -23.01
CA ALA A 109 7.47 9.37 -23.76
C ALA A 109 8.57 9.89 -22.81
N TYR A 110 8.19 10.62 -21.75
CA TYR A 110 9.13 11.08 -20.74
C TYR A 110 9.87 9.91 -20.06
N GLU A 111 9.15 8.86 -19.65
CA GLU A 111 9.73 7.66 -19.03
C GLU A 111 10.76 6.96 -19.94
N ARG A 112 10.54 6.97 -21.26
CA ARG A 112 11.46 6.41 -22.26
C ARG A 112 12.59 7.35 -22.69
N GLY A 113 12.64 8.59 -22.18
CA GLY A 113 13.60 9.61 -22.62
C GLY A 113 13.33 10.16 -24.03
N GLU A 114 12.10 10.05 -24.51
CA GLU A 114 11.65 10.54 -25.82
C GLU A 114 11.16 11.99 -25.76
N GLY A 115 10.94 12.61 -26.92
CA GLY A 115 10.35 13.94 -27.01
C GLY A 115 8.90 13.97 -26.52
N TYR A 116 8.55 14.93 -25.66
CA TYR A 116 7.22 15.05 -25.04
C TYR A 116 6.77 16.51 -24.93
N THR A 117 5.46 16.76 -24.77
CA THR A 117 4.94 18.11 -24.53
C THR A 117 4.93 18.41 -23.02
N ARG A 118 5.77 19.37 -22.60
CA ARG A 118 5.89 19.77 -21.17
C ARG A 118 4.54 20.11 -20.52
N GLN A 119 3.65 20.78 -21.24
CA GLN A 119 2.35 21.18 -20.71
C GLN A 119 1.47 19.98 -20.34
N ASN A 120 1.50 18.92 -21.14
CA ASN A 120 0.75 17.70 -20.85
C ASN A 120 1.35 16.98 -19.64
N LEU A 121 2.68 16.92 -19.52
CA LEU A 121 3.33 16.34 -18.35
C LEU A 121 2.98 17.12 -17.06
N TYR A 122 2.95 18.44 -17.09
CA TYR A 122 2.54 19.25 -15.93
C TYR A 122 1.09 19.03 -15.53
N ARG A 123 0.18 18.97 -16.51
CA ARG A 123 -1.24 18.65 -16.26
C ARG A 123 -1.40 17.25 -15.68
N ALA A 124 -0.61 16.28 -16.15
CA ALA A 124 -0.59 14.94 -15.60
C ALA A 124 -0.07 14.91 -14.15
N LYS A 125 1.09 15.56 -13.87
CA LYS A 125 1.67 15.65 -12.52
C LYS A 125 0.71 16.24 -11.49
N ALA A 126 -0.09 17.23 -11.88
CA ALA A 126 -1.13 17.80 -11.03
C ALA A 126 -2.26 16.82 -10.65
N LYS A 127 -2.39 15.69 -11.35
CA LYS A 127 -3.40 14.65 -11.11
C LYS A 127 -2.85 13.42 -10.40
N PHE A 128 -1.55 13.33 -10.11
CA PHE A 128 -0.95 12.14 -9.50
C PHE A 128 -1.54 11.85 -8.12
N GLU A 129 -1.76 12.88 -7.29
CA GLU A 129 -2.40 12.69 -5.98
C GLU A 129 -3.82 12.09 -6.12
N LYS A 130 -4.59 12.56 -7.11
CA LYS A 130 -5.92 12.00 -7.40
C LYS A 130 -5.83 10.55 -7.89
N PHE A 131 -4.91 10.27 -8.81
CA PHE A 131 -4.68 8.91 -9.31
C PHE A 131 -4.30 7.95 -8.19
N GLU A 132 -3.35 8.36 -7.35
CA GLU A 132 -2.88 7.59 -6.21
C GLU A 132 -4.02 7.34 -5.21
N LYS A 133 -4.91 8.31 -4.96
CA LYS A 133 -6.09 8.12 -4.09
C LYS A 133 -7.08 7.10 -4.65
N LEU A 134 -7.25 7.03 -5.97
CA LEU A 134 -8.20 6.12 -6.62
C LEU A 134 -7.67 4.68 -6.72
N PHE A 135 -6.39 4.52 -7.02
CA PHE A 135 -5.83 3.21 -7.39
C PHE A 135 -4.75 2.69 -6.43
N GLY A 136 -4.32 3.47 -5.45
CA GLY A 136 -3.27 3.05 -4.52
C GLY A 136 -1.85 3.00 -5.11
N VAL A 137 -1.71 3.30 -6.40
CA VAL A 137 -0.43 3.29 -7.11
C VAL A 137 0.12 4.70 -7.23
N ARG A 138 1.36 4.90 -6.79
CA ARG A 138 2.08 6.16 -6.95
C ARG A 138 2.92 6.14 -8.22
N ILE A 139 2.63 7.04 -9.14
CA ILE A 139 3.38 7.19 -10.40
C ILE A 139 4.74 7.83 -10.12
N ARG A 140 5.82 7.24 -10.65
CA ARG A 140 7.17 7.82 -10.64
C ARG A 140 7.59 8.28 -12.03
N LEU A 141 7.82 9.59 -12.18
CA LEU A 141 8.26 10.29 -13.40
C LEU A 141 9.29 11.37 -13.10
#